data_AF-A0A9P7Z5T1-F1
#
_entry.id   AF-A0A9P7Z5T1-F1
#
_cell.length_a   1.000
_cell.length_b   1.000
_cell.length_c   1.000
_cell.angle_alpha   90.00
_cell.angle_beta   90.00
_cell.angle_gamma   90.00
#
_symmetry.space_group_name_H-M   'P 1'
#
loop_
_entity.id
_entity.type
_entity.pdbx_description
1 polymer ?
#
loop_
_entity_poly.entity_id
_entity_poly.type
_entity_poly.pdbx_seq_one_letter_code
_entity_poly.pdbx_strand_id
1 'polypeptide(L)'
;MTIHKVDEIPTISLLYKTKKLEAPANQDAETLIPAPSQSFNDRIGLVRGDITKLEVDVIVNAANQSLLGGGGVDGAIHSASGPDLLKECQTLDGCETGSAKITGAYELPSNKIIHAVGPVYSRRYPEKSEKDLASCYTTSMQLAVENECKSIAFSALSTGIYGYPSQDAAPVAIKAVKDFIESENGDKLEKVIFCTFVQKDVDAYNYWLPRFFPPAENVEPETATTEEGKDDEWEDIEEGESAENGAAEVKIVPELPEVPKTELEPVGSPSPKKQKLEDTTDKKNL
;
A
#
# COMPACT_ATOMS: atom_id res chain seq x y z
N MET A 1 -18.25 -8.47 7.18
CA MET A 1 -17.09 -7.66 6.75
C MET A 1 -16.68 -8.16 5.39
N THR A 2 -16.48 -7.29 4.40
CA THR A 2 -16.15 -7.71 3.02
C THR A 2 -14.68 -8.09 2.95
N ILE A 3 -14.39 -9.28 2.43
CA ILE A 3 -13.04 -9.78 2.12
C ILE A 3 -12.85 -9.64 0.62
N HIS A 4 -11.66 -9.22 0.19
CA HIS A 4 -11.30 -9.05 -1.22
C HIS A 4 -10.35 -10.16 -1.64
N LYS A 5 -10.76 -10.98 -2.60
CA LYS A 5 -9.92 -12.07 -3.10
C LYS A 5 -8.83 -11.56 -4.03
N VAL A 6 -7.71 -12.28 -4.07
CA VAL A 6 -6.55 -11.94 -4.91
C VAL A 6 -6.90 -11.73 -6.40
N ASP A 7 -7.87 -12.49 -6.93
CA ASP A 7 -8.35 -12.42 -8.32
C ASP A 7 -9.30 -11.24 -8.57
N GLU A 8 -9.93 -10.70 -7.53
CA GLU A 8 -10.79 -9.51 -7.60
C GLU A 8 -9.98 -8.20 -7.56
N ILE A 9 -8.71 -8.25 -7.12
CA ILE A 9 -7.85 -7.07 -7.05
C ILE A 9 -7.41 -6.68 -8.48
N PRO A 10 -7.74 -5.46 -8.94
CA PRO A 10 -7.47 -5.05 -10.31
C PRO A 10 -5.97 -5.00 -10.60
N THR A 11 -5.58 -5.56 -11.74
CA THR A 11 -4.23 -5.44 -12.29
C THR A 11 -4.06 -4.06 -12.92
N ILE A 12 -2.82 -3.58 -13.05
CA ILE A 12 -2.57 -2.33 -13.77
C ILE A 12 -2.98 -2.44 -15.24
N SER A 13 -2.91 -3.63 -15.87
CA SER A 13 -3.50 -3.84 -17.20
C SER A 13 -5.01 -3.54 -17.23
N LEU A 14 -5.77 -4.04 -16.25
CA LEU A 14 -7.20 -3.74 -16.13
C LEU A 14 -7.45 -2.25 -15.85
N LEU A 15 -6.61 -1.62 -15.04
CA LEU A 15 -6.73 -0.19 -14.73
C LEU A 15 -6.46 0.69 -15.96
N TYR A 16 -5.51 0.32 -16.82
CA TYR A 16 -5.33 0.98 -18.13
C TYR A 16 -6.56 0.80 -19.01
N LYS A 17 -7.05 -0.44 -19.16
CA LYS A 17 -8.21 -0.76 -20.00
C LYS A 17 -9.48 0.00 -19.57
N THR A 18 -9.63 0.24 -18.28
CA THR A 18 -10.78 0.94 -17.69
C THR A 18 -10.56 2.44 -17.52
N LYS A 19 -9.43 2.98 -18.04
CA LYS A 19 -9.04 4.40 -17.90
C LYS A 19 -9.00 4.89 -16.44
N LYS A 20 -8.71 3.99 -15.50
CA LYS A 20 -8.50 4.29 -14.07
C LYS A 20 -7.02 4.52 -13.74
N LEU A 21 -6.12 4.13 -14.64
CA LEU A 21 -4.72 4.51 -14.65
C LEU A 21 -4.39 5.05 -16.04
N GLU A 22 -3.67 6.17 -16.11
CA GLU A 22 -3.35 6.85 -17.37
C GLU A 22 -1.92 6.54 -17.80
N ALA A 23 -1.67 6.56 -19.11
CA ALA A 23 -0.31 6.47 -19.65
C ALA A 23 0.53 7.68 -19.19
N PRO A 24 1.87 7.53 -19.07
CA PRO A 24 2.72 8.68 -18.73
C PRO A 24 2.59 9.75 -19.83
N ALA A 25 2.58 11.03 -19.43
CA ALA A 25 2.46 12.13 -20.37
C ALA A 25 3.72 12.22 -21.26
N ASN A 26 3.54 12.54 -22.55
CA ASN A 26 4.64 12.70 -23.53
C ASN A 26 5.71 13.76 -23.16
N GLN A 27 5.49 14.54 -22.09
CA GLN A 27 6.41 15.58 -21.64
C GLN A 27 7.51 15.09 -20.68
N ASP A 28 7.49 13.82 -20.26
CA ASP A 28 8.53 13.23 -19.39
C ASP A 28 9.82 12.85 -20.15
N ALA A 29 10.25 13.70 -21.10
CA ALA A 29 11.30 13.43 -22.07
C ALA A 29 12.71 13.14 -21.49
N GLU A 30 12.91 13.30 -20.18
CA GLU A 30 14.18 13.05 -19.49
C GLU A 30 14.31 11.63 -18.90
N THR A 31 13.21 10.87 -18.78
CA THR A 31 13.26 9.50 -18.24
C THR A 31 13.04 8.49 -19.36
N LEU A 32 13.99 7.58 -19.58
CA LEU A 32 13.81 6.48 -20.51
C LEU A 32 12.68 5.58 -19.99
N ILE A 33 11.49 5.69 -20.58
CA ILE A 33 10.37 4.79 -20.30
C ILE A 33 10.78 3.38 -20.77
N PRO A 34 10.70 2.34 -19.90
CA PRO A 34 11.07 0.98 -20.28
C PRO A 34 10.14 0.43 -21.36
N ALA A 35 10.59 -0.62 -22.07
CA ALA A 35 9.70 -1.31 -23.00
C ALA A 35 8.48 -1.89 -22.23
N PRO A 36 7.26 -1.73 -22.75
CA PRO A 36 6.07 -2.31 -22.13
C PRO A 36 6.12 -3.84 -22.05
N SER A 37 5.49 -4.40 -21.02
CA SER A 37 5.37 -5.84 -20.82
C SER A 37 3.98 -6.20 -20.30
N GLN A 38 3.16 -6.83 -21.15
CA GLN A 38 1.81 -7.25 -20.77
C GLN A 38 1.85 -8.25 -19.62
N SER A 39 2.79 -9.21 -19.64
CA SER A 39 2.93 -10.21 -18.58
C SER A 39 3.25 -9.58 -17.22
N PHE A 40 4.03 -8.50 -17.18
CA PHE A 40 4.26 -7.76 -15.94
C PHE A 40 3.03 -6.95 -15.53
N ASN A 41 2.37 -6.28 -16.47
CA ASN A 41 1.16 -5.50 -16.20
C ASN A 41 -0.01 -6.33 -15.66
N ASP A 42 -0.07 -7.61 -16.00
CA ASP A 42 -1.07 -8.56 -15.48
C ASP A 42 -0.74 -9.08 -14.07
N ARG A 43 0.51 -8.92 -13.61
CA ARG A 43 0.97 -9.38 -12.30
C ARG A 43 0.97 -8.28 -11.23
N ILE A 44 1.05 -7.02 -11.64
CA ILE A 44 1.02 -5.89 -10.71
C ILE A 44 -0.42 -5.46 -10.44
N GLY A 45 -0.82 -5.47 -9.17
CA GLY A 45 -2.10 -4.96 -8.69
C GLY A 45 -1.95 -3.60 -7.99
N LEU A 46 -2.98 -2.76 -8.11
CA LEU A 46 -3.08 -1.51 -7.37
C LEU A 46 -4.49 -1.39 -6.80
N VAL A 47 -4.59 -1.17 -5.50
CA VAL A 47 -5.88 -0.99 -4.81
C VAL A 47 -5.73 0.05 -3.71
N ARG A 48 -6.80 0.81 -3.46
CA ARG A 48 -6.92 1.65 -2.28
C ARG A 48 -7.85 0.95 -1.29
N GLY A 49 -7.38 0.65 -0.09
CA GLY A 49 -8.22 -0.03 0.91
C GLY A 49 -7.49 -0.45 2.17
N ASP A 50 -8.21 -1.18 3.01
CA ASP A 50 -7.68 -1.80 4.23
C ASP A 50 -6.98 -3.13 3.88
N ILE A 51 -5.66 -3.16 4.04
CA ILE A 51 -4.83 -4.33 3.73
C ILE A 51 -5.23 -5.57 4.54
N THR A 52 -5.86 -5.40 5.72
CA THR A 52 -6.33 -6.51 6.57
C THR A 52 -7.55 -7.24 6.01
N LYS A 53 -8.08 -6.80 4.86
CA LYS A 53 -9.21 -7.42 4.15
C LYS A 53 -8.82 -8.18 2.89
N LEU A 54 -7.52 -8.22 2.57
CA LEU A 54 -7.04 -8.89 1.37
C LEU A 54 -6.79 -10.38 1.66
N GLU A 55 -7.48 -11.25 0.93
CA GLU A 55 -7.22 -12.70 0.92
C GLU A 55 -6.12 -12.98 -0.11
N VAL A 56 -4.88 -12.93 0.36
CA VAL A 56 -3.62 -13.15 -0.37
C VAL A 56 -2.69 -14.05 0.45
N ASP A 57 -1.64 -14.61 -0.15
CA ASP A 57 -0.73 -15.48 0.61
C ASP A 57 -0.01 -14.72 1.72
N VAL A 58 0.46 -13.51 1.44
CA VAL A 58 1.16 -12.70 2.43
C VAL A 58 0.89 -11.21 2.28
N ILE A 59 0.63 -10.55 3.40
CA ILE A 59 0.60 -9.08 3.48
C ILE A 59 1.89 -8.56 4.12
N VAL A 60 2.30 -7.35 3.74
CA VAL A 60 3.49 -6.70 4.28
C VAL A 60 3.09 -5.52 5.16
N ASN A 61 3.41 -5.66 6.44
CA ASN A 61 3.22 -4.66 7.48
C ASN A 61 4.36 -3.63 7.48
N ALA A 62 4.02 -2.35 7.62
CA ALA A 62 4.96 -1.29 7.96
C ALA A 62 5.23 -1.27 9.47
N ALA A 63 6.09 -2.17 9.93
CA ALA A 63 6.39 -2.38 11.33
C ALA A 63 7.46 -1.41 11.87
N ASN A 64 7.62 -1.43 13.20
CA ASN A 64 8.74 -0.81 13.88
C ASN A 64 9.75 -1.85 14.39
N GLN A 65 10.93 -1.40 14.81
CA GLN A 65 12.05 -2.29 15.20
C GLN A 65 11.70 -3.29 16.30
N SER A 66 10.71 -3.02 17.15
CA SER A 66 10.30 -3.95 18.20
C SER A 66 9.48 -5.14 17.68
N LEU A 67 8.79 -4.98 16.54
CA LEU A 67 7.75 -5.88 16.03
C LEU A 67 6.53 -6.07 16.96
N LEU A 68 6.41 -5.28 18.03
CA LEU A 68 5.35 -5.46 19.04
C LEU A 68 4.09 -4.63 18.75
N GLY A 69 3.85 -4.32 17.48
CA GLY A 69 2.76 -3.46 17.03
C GLY A 69 3.02 -1.97 17.28
N GLY A 70 1.99 -1.17 16.99
CA GLY A 70 2.05 0.29 17.04
C GLY A 70 0.73 0.94 16.63
N GLY A 71 0.82 2.13 16.05
CA GLY A 71 -0.33 2.81 15.42
C GLY A 71 -0.40 2.55 13.90
N GLY A 72 -1.33 3.22 13.22
CA GLY A 72 -1.46 3.13 11.75
C GLY A 72 -1.76 1.70 11.28
N VAL A 73 -1.17 1.31 10.15
CA VAL A 73 -1.38 -0.02 9.55
C VAL A 73 -0.87 -1.16 10.44
N ASP A 74 0.20 -0.92 11.22
CA ASP A 74 0.75 -1.90 12.16
C ASP A 74 -0.26 -2.23 13.27
N GLY A 75 -0.85 -1.21 13.87
CA GLY A 75 -1.93 -1.38 14.85
C GLY A 75 -3.17 -2.05 14.27
N ALA A 76 -3.55 -1.70 13.03
CA ALA A 76 -4.68 -2.33 12.34
C ALA A 76 -4.45 -3.83 12.09
N ILE A 77 -3.25 -4.21 11.64
CA ILE A 77 -2.85 -5.60 11.42
C ILE A 77 -2.84 -6.37 12.74
N HIS A 78 -2.21 -5.84 13.80
CA HIS A 78 -2.23 -6.50 15.12
C HIS A 78 -3.64 -6.65 15.68
N SER A 79 -4.50 -5.64 15.53
CA SER A 79 -5.88 -5.72 15.98
C SER A 79 -6.70 -6.77 15.22
N ALA A 80 -6.48 -6.91 13.91
CA ALA A 80 -7.25 -7.80 13.05
C ALA A 80 -6.70 -9.23 13.01
N SER A 81 -5.42 -9.44 13.32
CA SER A 81 -4.78 -10.75 13.41
C SER A 81 -5.02 -11.43 14.77
N GLY A 82 -5.35 -10.64 15.81
CA GLY A 82 -5.61 -11.14 17.14
C GLY A 82 -4.35 -11.26 18.01
N PRO A 83 -4.50 -11.63 19.29
CA PRO A 83 -3.43 -11.55 20.30
C PRO A 83 -2.28 -12.54 20.06
N ASP A 84 -2.50 -13.59 19.28
CA ASP A 84 -1.46 -14.60 19.02
C ASP A 84 -0.33 -14.05 18.13
N LEU A 85 -0.61 -13.07 17.27
CA LEU A 85 0.42 -12.37 16.50
C LEU A 85 1.47 -11.74 17.42
N LEU A 86 1.03 -11.02 18.45
CA LEU A 86 1.96 -10.39 19.38
C LEU A 86 2.83 -11.43 20.10
N LYS A 87 2.29 -12.62 20.42
CA LYS A 87 3.05 -13.69 21.07
C LYS A 87 4.13 -14.24 20.15
N GLU A 88 3.85 -14.43 18.86
CA GLU A 88 4.87 -14.87 17.90
C GLU A 88 5.92 -13.78 17.66
N CYS A 89 5.51 -12.52 17.49
CA CYS A 89 6.44 -11.39 17.32
C CYS A 89 7.42 -11.26 18.50
N GLN A 90 6.99 -11.56 19.73
CA GLN A 90 7.86 -11.58 20.91
C GLN A 90 8.99 -12.62 20.84
N THR A 91 8.85 -13.65 20.00
CA THR A 91 9.89 -14.68 19.81
C THR A 91 10.93 -14.30 18.75
N LEU A 92 10.70 -13.19 18.02
CA LEU A 92 11.53 -12.78 16.89
C LEU A 92 12.69 -11.84 17.26
N ASP A 93 12.79 -11.35 18.49
CA ASP A 93 13.85 -10.41 18.92
C ASP A 93 13.95 -9.14 18.05
N GLY A 94 12.82 -8.58 17.63
CA GLY A 94 12.76 -7.35 16.84
C GLY A 94 13.23 -7.49 15.39
N CYS A 95 13.43 -6.39 14.68
CA CYS A 95 13.92 -6.39 13.29
C CYS A 95 14.69 -5.10 12.97
N GLU A 96 15.78 -5.23 12.21
CA GLU A 96 16.59 -4.08 11.80
C GLU A 96 15.92 -3.29 10.67
N THR A 97 16.20 -1.98 10.64
CA THR A 97 15.75 -1.12 9.54
C THR A 97 16.32 -1.60 8.20
N GLY A 98 15.46 -1.67 7.18
CA GLY A 98 15.83 -2.21 5.87
C GLY A 98 15.66 -3.72 5.75
N SER A 99 15.16 -4.39 6.80
CA SER A 99 14.94 -5.83 6.82
C SER A 99 13.47 -6.16 7.09
N ALA A 100 13.15 -7.45 7.06
CA ALA A 100 11.83 -7.96 7.38
C ALA A 100 11.88 -9.33 8.06
N LYS A 101 10.82 -9.69 8.78
CA LYS A 101 10.61 -11.03 9.37
C LYS A 101 9.19 -11.51 9.09
N ILE A 102 8.99 -12.82 9.07
CA ILE A 102 7.70 -13.45 8.72
C ILE A 102 7.07 -14.14 9.93
N THR A 103 5.74 -14.09 10.01
CA THR A 103 4.91 -14.76 11.02
C THR A 103 3.69 -15.42 10.37
N GLY A 104 2.92 -16.18 11.16
CA GLY A 104 1.53 -16.49 10.82
C GLY A 104 0.66 -15.23 10.80
N ALA A 105 -0.47 -15.30 10.08
CA ALA A 105 -1.44 -14.20 9.97
C ALA A 105 -2.68 -14.35 10.87
N TYR A 106 -2.85 -15.53 11.48
CA TYR A 106 -3.88 -15.81 12.48
C TYR A 106 -5.32 -15.55 12.00
N GLU A 107 -6.00 -14.55 12.55
CA GLU A 107 -7.41 -14.25 12.23
C GLU A 107 -7.58 -13.48 10.91
N LEU A 108 -6.49 -13.08 10.24
CA LEU A 108 -6.56 -12.39 8.96
C LEU A 108 -6.96 -13.35 7.81
N PRO A 109 -7.56 -12.83 6.73
CA PRO A 109 -7.79 -13.60 5.50
C PRO A 109 -6.52 -14.03 4.78
N SER A 110 -5.40 -13.33 5.00
CA SER A 110 -4.10 -13.71 4.44
C SER A 110 -3.48 -14.89 5.18
N ASN A 111 -2.56 -15.65 4.55
CA ASN A 111 -1.93 -16.80 5.22
C ASN A 111 -0.77 -16.40 6.15
N LYS A 112 0.04 -15.42 5.75
CA LYS A 112 1.24 -14.96 6.47
C LYS A 112 1.30 -13.43 6.55
N ILE A 113 2.11 -12.92 7.48
CA ILE A 113 2.47 -11.50 7.56
C ILE A 113 3.98 -11.39 7.47
N ILE A 114 4.46 -10.50 6.61
CA ILE A 114 5.86 -10.05 6.64
C ILE A 114 5.89 -8.67 7.30
N HIS A 115 6.65 -8.56 8.39
CA HIS A 115 6.87 -7.32 9.12
C HIS A 115 8.15 -6.66 8.61
N ALA A 116 8.00 -5.63 7.78
CA ALA A 116 9.13 -4.88 7.24
C ALA A 116 9.36 -3.60 8.04
N VAL A 117 10.62 -3.33 8.41
CA VAL A 117 10.99 -2.14 9.19
C VAL A 117 11.60 -1.09 8.25
N GLY A 118 10.74 -0.21 7.75
CA GLY A 118 11.15 0.91 6.91
C GLY A 118 12.00 1.96 7.65
N PRO A 119 12.74 2.82 6.94
CA PRO A 119 13.49 3.91 7.55
C PRO A 119 12.57 5.04 8.02
N VAL A 120 12.94 5.67 9.13
CA VAL A 120 12.51 7.04 9.42
C VAL A 120 13.22 7.97 8.43
N TYR A 121 12.44 8.68 7.62
CA TYR A 121 12.99 9.45 6.52
C TYR A 121 13.87 10.60 7.00
N SER A 122 15.07 10.69 6.43
CA SER A 122 16.01 11.75 6.73
C SER A 122 16.35 12.54 5.47
N ARG A 123 15.90 13.80 5.41
CA ARG A 123 16.32 14.76 4.36
C ARG A 123 17.83 14.98 4.32
N ARG A 124 18.54 14.70 5.44
CA ARG A 124 20.01 14.79 5.50
C ARG A 124 20.70 13.58 4.89
N TYR A 125 20.03 12.42 4.86
CA TYR A 125 20.58 11.15 4.37
C TYR A 125 19.54 10.45 3.46
N PRO A 126 19.16 11.08 2.33
CA PRO A 126 18.12 10.56 1.46
C PRO A 126 18.54 9.21 0.85
N GLU A 127 19.79 9.06 0.41
CA GLU A 127 20.30 7.82 -0.19
C GLU A 127 20.24 6.62 0.77
N LYS A 128 20.50 6.84 2.06
CA LYS A 128 20.36 5.77 3.07
C LYS A 128 18.89 5.39 3.23
N SER A 129 17.99 6.38 3.27
CA SER A 129 16.55 6.14 3.37
C SER A 129 16.04 5.38 2.15
N GLU A 130 16.49 5.75 0.95
CA GLU A 130 16.16 5.04 -0.28
C GLU A 130 16.64 3.58 -0.25
N LYS A 131 17.92 3.36 0.11
CA LYS A 131 18.49 2.01 0.21
C LYS A 131 17.73 1.13 1.20
N ASP A 132 17.46 1.66 2.40
CA ASP A 132 16.75 0.91 3.44
C ASP A 132 15.30 0.60 3.00
N LEU A 133 14.62 1.56 2.36
CA LEU A 133 13.27 1.35 1.84
C LEU A 133 13.26 0.28 0.74
N ALA A 134 14.15 0.37 -0.25
CA ALA A 134 14.27 -0.64 -1.31
C ALA A 134 14.56 -2.03 -0.74
N SER A 135 15.44 -2.10 0.26
CA SER A 135 15.78 -3.35 0.95
C SER A 135 14.56 -3.99 1.62
N CYS A 136 13.66 -3.20 2.23
CA CYS A 136 12.41 -3.71 2.80
C CYS A 136 11.55 -4.46 1.77
N TYR A 137 11.34 -3.87 0.59
CA TYR A 137 10.55 -4.50 -0.47
C TYR A 137 11.23 -5.78 -0.99
N THR A 138 12.53 -5.71 -1.27
CA THR A 138 13.31 -6.85 -1.80
C THR A 138 13.35 -8.00 -0.80
N THR A 139 13.69 -7.77 0.46
CA THR A 139 13.72 -8.81 1.50
C THR A 139 12.33 -9.39 1.75
N SER A 140 11.26 -8.59 1.66
CA SER A 140 9.90 -9.12 1.78
C SER A 140 9.54 -10.07 0.64
N MET A 141 9.87 -9.73 -0.61
CA MET A 141 9.61 -10.64 -1.74
C MET A 141 10.48 -11.90 -1.69
N GLN A 142 11.73 -11.80 -1.22
CA GLN A 142 12.59 -12.96 -0.97
C GLN A 142 11.96 -13.90 0.07
N LEU A 143 11.56 -13.36 1.23
CA LEU A 143 10.89 -14.14 2.27
C LEU A 143 9.60 -14.79 1.77
N ALA A 144 8.80 -14.07 0.98
CA ALA A 144 7.58 -14.63 0.39
C ALA A 144 7.89 -15.84 -0.51
N VAL A 145 8.89 -15.72 -1.38
CA VAL A 145 9.35 -16.80 -2.26
C VAL A 145 9.90 -17.99 -1.45
N GLU A 146 10.72 -17.76 -0.44
CA GLU A 146 11.26 -18.79 0.46
C GLU A 146 10.14 -19.53 1.23
N ASN A 147 9.00 -18.88 1.37
CA ASN A 147 7.82 -19.38 2.07
C ASN A 147 6.72 -19.87 1.13
N GLU A 148 7.05 -20.10 -0.14
CA GLU A 148 6.17 -20.62 -1.19
C GLU A 148 4.90 -19.78 -1.43
N CYS A 149 4.95 -18.49 -1.08
CA CYS A 149 3.86 -17.55 -1.34
C CYS A 149 3.92 -17.11 -2.80
N LYS A 150 2.75 -17.02 -3.45
CA LYS A 150 2.60 -16.62 -4.85
C LYS A 150 2.02 -15.22 -4.99
N SER A 151 1.32 -14.73 -3.97
CA SER A 151 0.72 -13.41 -3.92
C SER A 151 1.20 -12.62 -2.71
N ILE A 152 1.62 -11.37 -2.94
CA ILE A 152 2.11 -10.47 -1.90
C ILE A 152 1.46 -9.09 -2.02
N ALA A 153 0.97 -8.54 -0.91
CA ALA A 153 0.42 -7.20 -0.86
C ALA A 153 1.22 -6.29 0.08
N PHE A 154 1.66 -5.14 -0.41
CA PHE A 154 2.41 -4.14 0.35
C PHE A 154 1.51 -3.01 0.82
N SER A 155 1.61 -2.65 2.10
CA SER A 155 1.21 -1.33 2.56
C SER A 155 2.22 -0.27 2.10
N ALA A 156 1.84 1.02 2.12
CA ALA A 156 2.76 2.11 1.78
C ALA A 156 3.81 2.31 2.90
N LEU A 157 4.96 1.63 2.77
CA LEU A 157 6.01 1.61 3.79
C LEU A 157 6.63 3.00 4.00
N SER A 158 6.88 3.36 5.26
CA SER A 158 7.49 4.63 5.72
C SER A 158 6.75 5.95 5.40
N THR A 159 5.66 5.95 4.63
CA THR A 159 4.98 7.20 4.24
C THR A 159 3.99 7.76 5.27
N GLY A 160 3.79 7.03 6.37
CA GLY A 160 3.01 7.47 7.54
C GLY A 160 3.87 8.25 8.53
N ILE A 161 3.88 7.80 9.80
CA ILE A 161 4.61 8.47 10.89
C ILE A 161 6.13 8.57 10.68
N TYR A 162 6.70 7.72 9.84
CA TYR A 162 8.13 7.76 9.48
C TYR A 162 8.47 8.84 8.44
N GLY A 163 7.46 9.51 7.89
CA GLY A 163 7.60 10.79 7.19
C GLY A 163 8.29 10.74 5.84
N TYR A 164 8.40 9.56 5.20
CA TYR A 164 8.92 9.46 3.84
C TYR A 164 7.91 10.11 2.87
N PRO A 165 8.29 11.14 2.09
CA PRO A 165 7.38 11.75 1.14
C PRO A 165 6.86 10.71 0.14
N SER A 166 5.54 10.62 -0.04
CA SER A 166 4.90 9.60 -0.90
C SER A 166 5.43 9.64 -2.34
N GLN A 167 5.67 10.83 -2.89
CA GLN A 167 6.22 11.02 -4.23
C GLN A 167 7.66 10.54 -4.36
N ASP A 168 8.43 10.53 -3.27
CA ASP A 168 9.81 10.03 -3.27
C ASP A 168 9.86 8.52 -2.93
N ALA A 169 8.92 8.01 -2.14
CA ALA A 169 8.87 6.61 -1.71
C ALA A 169 8.31 5.68 -2.79
N ALA A 170 7.27 6.11 -3.51
CA ALA A 170 6.62 5.31 -4.55
C ALA A 170 7.59 4.81 -5.64
N PRO A 171 8.46 5.65 -6.26
CA PRO A 171 9.38 5.15 -7.28
C PRO A 171 10.39 4.14 -6.71
N VAL A 172 10.81 4.29 -5.44
CA VAL A 172 11.71 3.33 -4.78
C VAL A 172 11.02 1.97 -4.60
N ALA A 173 9.78 1.97 -4.12
CA ALA A 173 8.96 0.77 -3.96
C ALA A 173 8.72 0.06 -5.30
N ILE A 174 8.26 0.81 -6.29
CA ILE A 174 7.92 0.30 -7.63
C ILE A 174 9.15 -0.24 -8.33
N LYS A 175 10.29 0.47 -8.24
CA LYS A 175 11.56 -0.01 -8.79
C LYS A 175 12.01 -1.31 -8.15
N ALA A 176 11.96 -1.42 -6.81
CA ALA A 176 12.35 -2.65 -6.12
C ALA A 176 11.50 -3.84 -6.57
N VAL A 177 10.18 -3.65 -6.71
CA VAL A 177 9.27 -4.67 -7.26
C VAL A 177 9.61 -5.01 -8.70
N LYS A 178 9.83 -4.02 -9.56
CA LYS A 178 10.23 -4.23 -10.97
C LYS A 178 11.50 -5.05 -11.08
N ASP A 179 12.56 -4.63 -10.38
CA ASP A 179 13.85 -5.31 -10.37
C ASP A 179 13.69 -6.78 -9.90
N PHE A 180 12.84 -7.03 -8.90
CA PHE A 180 12.59 -8.38 -8.40
C PHE A 180 11.83 -9.26 -9.40
N ILE A 181 10.75 -8.75 -10.02
CA ILE A 181 9.97 -9.56 -10.98
C ILE A 181 10.74 -9.83 -12.29
N GLU A 182 11.73 -9.00 -12.61
CA GLU A 182 12.66 -9.20 -13.74
C GLU A 182 13.81 -10.17 -13.40
N SER A 183 13.96 -10.54 -12.12
CA SER A 183 14.99 -11.49 -11.66
C SER A 183 14.61 -12.95 -11.91
N GLU A 184 15.56 -13.86 -11.70
CA GLU A 184 15.35 -15.31 -11.82
C GLU A 184 14.26 -15.87 -10.88
N ASN A 185 13.99 -15.20 -9.76
CA ASN A 185 12.94 -15.58 -8.82
C ASN A 185 11.61 -14.89 -9.11
N GLY A 186 11.58 -13.98 -10.09
CA GLY A 186 10.43 -13.16 -10.40
C GLY A 186 9.19 -14.00 -10.66
N ASP A 187 9.28 -15.03 -11.50
CA ASP A 187 8.14 -15.87 -11.91
C ASP A 187 7.52 -16.70 -10.77
N LYS A 188 8.13 -16.73 -9.58
CA LYS A 188 7.56 -17.38 -8.40
C LYS A 188 6.44 -16.56 -7.75
N LEU A 189 6.38 -15.25 -8.01
CA LEU A 189 5.30 -14.37 -7.55
C LEU A 189 4.30 -14.12 -8.69
N GLU A 190 3.13 -14.72 -8.61
CA GLU A 190 2.04 -14.58 -9.57
C GLU A 190 1.35 -13.20 -9.45
N LYS A 191 1.32 -12.59 -8.26
CA LYS A 191 0.70 -11.26 -8.04
C LYS A 191 1.45 -10.43 -7.01
N VAL A 192 1.82 -9.19 -7.35
CA VAL A 192 2.37 -8.20 -6.41
C VAL A 192 1.43 -7.00 -6.35
N ILE A 193 0.93 -6.67 -5.17
CA ILE A 193 -0.13 -5.68 -4.98
C ILE A 193 0.40 -4.50 -4.17
N PHE A 194 0.18 -3.29 -4.67
CA PHE A 194 0.32 -2.07 -3.87
C PHE A 194 -1.04 -1.72 -3.26
N CYS A 195 -1.16 -1.85 -1.95
CA CYS A 195 -2.35 -1.47 -1.19
C CYS A 195 -2.12 -0.09 -0.55
N THR A 196 -2.64 0.94 -1.22
CA THR A 196 -2.60 2.32 -0.73
C THR A 196 -3.79 2.61 0.20
N PHE A 197 -3.73 3.68 0.98
CA PHE A 197 -4.80 4.03 1.92
C PHE A 197 -5.19 5.52 1.82
N VAL A 198 -4.23 6.41 2.07
CA VAL A 198 -4.45 7.86 1.99
C VAL A 198 -4.23 8.39 0.57
N GLN A 199 -4.90 9.50 0.24
CA GLN A 199 -4.90 10.06 -1.11
C GLN A 199 -3.50 10.39 -1.63
N LYS A 200 -2.61 10.93 -0.78
CA LYS A 200 -1.22 11.24 -1.18
C LYS A 200 -0.42 10.03 -1.70
N ASP A 201 -0.73 8.82 -1.20
CA ASP A 201 -0.08 7.60 -1.68
C ASP A 201 -0.75 7.13 -2.98
N VAL A 202 -2.08 7.20 -3.07
CA VAL A 202 -2.83 6.93 -4.32
C VAL A 202 -2.29 7.77 -5.46
N ASP A 203 -2.14 9.07 -5.25
CA ASP A 203 -1.65 10.02 -6.27
C ASP A 203 -0.21 9.70 -6.69
N ALA A 204 0.66 9.34 -5.73
CA ALA A 204 2.04 8.98 -6.01
C ALA A 204 2.15 7.67 -6.80
N TYR A 205 1.38 6.64 -6.43
CA TYR A 205 1.38 5.38 -7.17
C TYR A 205 0.77 5.51 -8.57
N ASN A 206 -0.33 6.27 -8.72
CA ASN A 206 -0.93 6.56 -10.03
C ASN A 206 0.05 7.31 -10.95
N TYR A 207 0.85 8.22 -10.38
CA TYR A 207 1.87 8.93 -11.12
C TYR A 207 3.04 8.02 -11.52
N TRP A 208 3.59 7.24 -10.59
CA TRP A 208 4.84 6.51 -10.85
C TRP A 208 4.64 5.17 -11.56
N LEU A 209 3.57 4.41 -11.30
CA LEU A 209 3.38 3.08 -11.90
C LEU A 209 3.50 3.09 -13.44
N PRO A 210 2.87 4.02 -14.18
CA PRO A 210 2.97 4.06 -15.64
C PRO A 210 4.37 4.35 -16.19
N ARG A 211 5.26 4.93 -15.38
CA ARG A 211 6.65 5.22 -15.75
C ARG A 211 7.56 3.99 -15.59
N PHE A 212 7.18 3.03 -14.75
CA PHE A 212 7.92 1.76 -14.57
C PHE A 212 7.28 0.58 -15.32
N PHE A 213 5.96 0.64 -15.50
CA PHE A 213 5.11 -0.38 -16.11
C PHE A 213 4.17 0.27 -17.13
N PRO A 214 4.69 0.77 -18.26
CA PRO A 214 3.88 1.42 -19.28
C PRO A 214 2.87 0.43 -19.90
N PRO A 215 1.73 0.94 -20.44
CA PRO A 215 0.74 0.11 -21.10
C PRO A 215 1.34 -0.64 -22.30
N ALA A 216 1.01 -1.91 -22.46
CA ALA A 216 1.57 -2.77 -23.51
C ALA A 216 0.88 -2.66 -24.88
N GLU A 217 -0.27 -1.99 -24.94
CA GLU A 217 -0.97 -1.65 -26.16
C GLU A 217 -0.79 -0.16 -26.44
N ASN A 218 -0.72 0.22 -27.72
CA ASN A 218 -0.80 1.62 -28.15
C ASN A 218 -2.14 2.19 -27.68
N VAL A 219 -2.17 2.80 -26.50
CA VAL A 219 -3.15 3.83 -26.18
C VAL A 219 -2.79 4.98 -27.11
N GLU A 220 -3.28 4.93 -28.35
CA GLU A 220 -3.18 6.06 -29.28
C GLU A 220 -3.63 7.30 -28.51
N PRO A 221 -2.80 8.35 -28.41
CA PRO A 221 -3.26 9.60 -27.84
C PRO A 221 -4.37 10.09 -28.75
N GLU A 222 -5.62 10.04 -28.29
CA GLU A 222 -6.73 10.67 -28.99
C GLU A 222 -6.32 12.12 -29.21
N THR A 223 -6.11 12.46 -30.48
CA THR A 223 -5.72 13.79 -30.91
C THR A 223 -6.75 14.77 -30.37
N ALA A 224 -6.27 15.78 -29.65
CA ALA A 224 -7.06 16.90 -29.19
C ALA A 224 -7.82 17.49 -30.40
N THR A 225 -9.10 17.13 -30.52
CA THR A 225 -10.05 17.90 -31.29
C THR A 225 -10.58 18.95 -30.32
N THR A 226 -10.13 20.18 -30.56
CA THR A 226 -10.72 21.38 -29.99
C THR A 226 -12.18 21.44 -30.43
N GLU A 227 -13.10 21.16 -29.52
CA GLU A 227 -14.45 21.74 -29.59
C GLU A 227 -14.66 22.58 -28.32
N GLU A 228 -14.65 23.89 -28.54
CA GLU A 228 -15.06 24.89 -27.57
C GLU A 228 -16.55 24.75 -27.28
N GLY A 229 -16.88 24.67 -26.00
CA GLY A 229 -18.10 25.26 -25.43
C GLY A 229 -19.42 24.62 -25.80
N LYS A 230 -19.98 23.87 -24.83
CA LYS A 230 -21.33 24.15 -24.34
C LYS A 230 -21.49 23.61 -22.92
N ASP A 231 -21.90 24.53 -22.06
CA ASP A 231 -22.34 24.29 -20.70
C ASP A 231 -23.48 23.27 -20.72
N ASP A 232 -23.36 22.17 -19.98
CA ASP A 232 -24.53 21.39 -19.57
C ASP A 232 -24.42 21.11 -18.08
N GLU A 233 -25.42 21.64 -17.40
CA GLU A 233 -25.66 21.63 -15.97
C GLU A 233 -25.79 20.21 -15.44
N TRP A 234 -25.49 20.04 -14.15
CA TRP A 234 -25.80 18.83 -13.41
C TRP A 234 -27.33 18.71 -13.32
N GLU A 235 -27.94 17.82 -14.09
CA GLU A 235 -29.37 17.50 -13.90
C GLU A 235 -29.54 16.51 -12.74
N ASP A 236 -30.20 17.00 -11.68
CA ASP A 236 -30.79 16.20 -10.63
C ASP A 236 -31.90 15.30 -11.22
N ILE A 237 -31.89 14.01 -10.91
CA ILE A 237 -32.99 13.10 -11.28
C ILE A 237 -33.94 12.96 -10.08
N GLU A 238 -35.12 13.56 -10.21
CA GLU A 238 -36.28 13.32 -9.34
C GLU A 238 -36.91 11.94 -9.57
N GLU A 239 -37.52 11.42 -8.50
CA GLU A 239 -38.27 10.17 -8.44
C GLU A 239 -39.50 10.16 -9.35
N GLY A 240 -39.76 9.03 -10.01
CA GLY A 240 -41.01 8.75 -10.71
C GLY A 240 -41.19 7.27 -11.08
N GLU A 241 -42.27 6.67 -10.59
CA GLU A 241 -42.58 5.24 -10.64
C GLU A 241 -42.97 4.68 -12.03
N SER A 242 -42.69 3.38 -12.18
CA SER A 242 -43.43 2.33 -12.92
C SER A 242 -43.38 2.27 -14.46
N ALA A 243 -42.83 1.17 -14.98
CA ALA A 243 -43.51 0.22 -15.88
C ALA A 243 -42.60 -0.98 -16.23
N GLU A 244 -43.21 -2.17 -16.32
CA GLU A 244 -42.61 -3.47 -16.65
C GLU A 244 -42.04 -3.53 -18.09
N ASN A 245 -40.92 -4.24 -18.27
CA ASN A 245 -40.77 -5.40 -19.16
C ASN A 245 -39.30 -5.88 -19.22
N GLY A 246 -39.10 -7.20 -19.12
CA GLY A 246 -37.81 -7.81 -18.85
C GLY A 246 -36.87 -8.01 -20.03
N ALA A 247 -35.59 -8.19 -19.71
CA ALA A 247 -34.63 -9.10 -20.36
C ALA A 247 -33.29 -9.10 -19.59
N ALA A 248 -32.73 -10.30 -19.42
CA ALA A 248 -31.33 -10.63 -19.10
C ALA A 248 -30.72 -10.11 -17.78
N GLU A 249 -30.48 -11.04 -16.84
CA GLU A 249 -29.66 -10.84 -15.64
C GLU A 249 -28.20 -10.54 -16.02
N VAL A 250 -27.81 -9.27 -15.87
CA VAL A 250 -26.41 -8.85 -15.78
C VAL A 250 -26.02 -8.91 -14.30
N LYS A 251 -25.01 -9.72 -13.97
CA LYS A 251 -24.42 -9.74 -12.62
C LYS A 251 -23.85 -8.35 -12.31
N ILE A 252 -24.47 -7.69 -11.35
CA ILE A 252 -24.07 -6.41 -10.77
C ILE A 252 -22.68 -6.60 -10.11
N VAL A 253 -21.70 -5.87 -10.62
CA VAL A 253 -20.37 -5.72 -10.02
C VAL A 253 -20.53 -4.84 -8.78
N PRO A 254 -19.96 -5.19 -7.60
CA PRO A 254 -20.11 -4.38 -6.40
C PRO A 254 -19.44 -3.01 -6.61
N GLU A 255 -20.21 -1.96 -6.41
CA GLU A 255 -19.74 -0.58 -6.36
C GLU A 255 -18.80 -0.41 -5.17
N LEU A 256 -17.63 0.19 -5.41
CA LEU A 256 -16.66 0.49 -4.36
C LEU A 256 -17.24 1.56 -3.42
N PRO A 257 -17.19 1.38 -2.09
CA PRO A 257 -17.79 2.33 -1.16
C PRO A 257 -17.08 3.70 -1.20
N GLU A 258 -17.88 4.76 -1.24
CA GLU A 258 -17.41 6.14 -1.21
C GLU A 258 -16.78 6.55 0.13
N VAL A 259 -15.89 7.55 0.03
CA VAL A 259 -15.02 8.06 1.09
C VAL A 259 -15.81 8.82 2.16
N PRO A 260 -15.68 8.48 3.46
CA PRO A 260 -16.13 9.34 4.55
C PRO A 260 -15.34 10.66 4.57
N LYS A 261 -16.01 11.79 4.32
CA LYS A 261 -15.45 13.16 4.39
C LYS A 261 -15.35 13.69 5.83
N THR A 262 -14.66 12.99 6.72
CA THR A 262 -14.40 13.56 8.05
C THR A 262 -12.97 13.30 8.51
N GLU A 263 -12.22 14.38 8.51
CA GLU A 263 -10.91 14.53 9.12
C GLU A 263 -11.06 14.35 10.64
N LEU A 264 -10.30 13.44 11.24
CA LEU A 264 -10.29 13.24 12.68
C LEU A 264 -9.47 14.35 13.34
N GLU A 265 -10.14 15.18 14.14
CA GLU A 265 -9.53 16.18 15.02
C GLU A 265 -8.53 15.52 16.00
N PRO A 266 -7.35 16.12 16.26
CA PRO A 266 -6.34 15.56 17.14
C PRO A 266 -6.77 15.61 18.61
N VAL A 267 -6.87 14.44 19.25
CA VAL A 267 -7.07 14.31 20.70
C VAL A 267 -5.82 14.80 21.45
N GLY A 268 -6.02 15.77 22.34
CA GLY A 268 -4.97 16.47 23.08
C GLY A 268 -4.05 15.57 23.92
N SER A 269 -2.77 15.90 23.90
CA SER A 269 -1.71 15.24 24.67
C SER A 269 -1.87 15.52 26.18
N PRO A 270 -1.74 14.52 27.08
CA PRO A 270 -1.68 14.78 28.50
C PRO A 270 -0.29 15.32 28.91
N SER A 271 -0.30 16.39 29.71
CA SER A 271 0.89 17.08 30.22
C SER A 271 1.75 16.21 31.16
N PRO A 272 3.07 16.42 31.23
CA PRO A 272 3.95 15.66 32.13
C PRO A 272 3.70 16.00 33.60
N LYS A 273 3.41 14.98 34.41
CA LYS A 273 3.35 15.09 35.87
C LYS A 273 4.75 15.37 36.42
N LYS A 274 4.89 16.47 37.17
CA LYS A 274 6.08 16.79 38.00
C LYS A 274 6.36 15.65 38.99
N GLN A 275 7.54 15.05 38.91
CA GLN A 275 8.08 14.22 39.99
C GLN A 275 8.48 15.12 41.17
N LYS A 276 7.99 14.75 42.34
CA LYS A 276 8.27 15.36 43.64
C LYS A 276 9.61 14.79 44.13
N LEU A 277 10.61 15.64 44.32
CA LEU A 277 11.84 15.29 45.04
C LEU A 277 11.47 15.03 46.51
N GLU A 278 11.71 13.82 46.98
CA GLU A 278 11.73 13.51 48.41
C GLU A 278 13.12 13.88 48.96
N ASP A 279 13.09 14.71 49.99
CA ASP A 279 14.22 15.21 50.76
C ASP A 279 14.47 14.23 51.92
N THR A 280 15.47 13.36 51.79
CA THR A 280 15.94 12.49 52.89
C THR A 280 17.02 13.20 53.67
N THR A 281 16.60 13.97 54.67
CA THR A 281 17.49 14.42 55.75
C THR A 281 17.62 13.30 56.77
N ASP A 282 18.69 12.49 56.70
CA ASP A 282 19.07 11.59 57.80
C ASP A 282 20.16 12.21 58.67
N LYS A 283 19.76 12.52 59.91
CA LYS A 283 20.63 12.91 61.01
C LYS A 283 21.28 11.67 61.63
N LYS A 284 22.60 11.76 61.82
CA LYS A 284 23.40 11.27 62.96
C LYS A 284 23.04 9.90 63.57
N ASN A 285 24.02 8.99 63.55
CA ASN A 285 24.51 8.31 64.76
C ASN A 285 25.77 7.46 64.45
N LEU A 286 26.94 7.99 64.78
CA LEU A 286 28.01 7.46 65.65
C LEU A 286 29.35 8.15 65.33
#